data_AF-A0A7G3ZJE1-F1
#
_entry.id   AF-A0A7G3ZJE1-F1
#
_cell.length_a   1.000
_cell.length_b   1.000
_cell.length_c   1.000
_cell.angle_alpha   90.00
_cell.angle_beta   90.00
_cell.angle_gamma   90.00
#
_symmetry.space_group_name_H-M   'P 1'
#
loop_
_entity.id
_entity.type
_entity.pdbx_description
1 polymer ?
#
loop_
_entity_poly.entity_id
_entity_poly.type
_entity_poly.pdbx_seq_one_letter_code
_entity_poly.pdbx_strand_id
1 'polypeptide(L)'
;MNRLALLRYRYCPRRFQSTKDDGGYLAARLQELKEQNDPNPDDPLVKLTQGKSLVDEDAELQKIYQKLDQKAFEERYRREIQYAKIPNHVNQQSKDTAVSEPWTGEEGVEFTSLRMILDSTGKPDGSSSSVAANVGFINAALPAKEPRAVRASKSFRRKLEDAQDRVLKFQRDQKQEIDETEQSEFRTLYAEKFTPIGSFEKLRSLADQRIEESMKQGGFDGLEHIKGKPSSFVQLNQHIDRTEHHLNNMLVRQNIAPPWIESQGRVNGDISAFRREAASMFENELLAYLDKTGILRHNATWESAKSEITSRFGSTGELLQARFSLWKTSQRSYFESRIKTLNSGLRTYNLQAPLSTQKLYLLPEKEFDRAYNSIDLEKLVIETLQERMKQTADSNADRSDGGFSLFRKSLKFW
;
A
#
# COMPACT_ATOMS: atom_id res chain seq x y z
N MET A 1 -92.15 38.07 19.42
CA MET A 1 -93.19 39.13 19.39
C MET A 1 -92.56 40.40 18.83
N ASN A 2 -93.24 40.99 17.84
CA ASN A 2 -92.86 42.19 17.09
C ASN A 2 -92.47 43.40 17.95
N ARG A 3 -91.53 44.22 17.46
CA ARG A 3 -91.83 45.58 16.98
C ARG A 3 -90.62 46.28 16.36
N LEU A 4 -90.80 46.67 15.10
CA LEU A 4 -90.13 47.75 14.39
C LEU A 4 -90.26 49.07 15.18
N ALA A 5 -89.18 49.88 15.24
CA ALA A 5 -89.26 51.32 15.44
C ALA A 5 -87.97 52.05 14.99
N LEU A 6 -88.00 52.44 13.72
CA LEU A 6 -87.55 53.72 13.11
C LEU A 6 -86.41 54.55 13.74
N LEU A 7 -85.46 54.86 12.85
CA LEU A 7 -84.44 55.90 12.88
C LEU A 7 -84.91 57.26 13.42
N ARG A 8 -84.08 57.86 14.28
CA ARG A 8 -83.88 59.32 14.33
C ARG A 8 -82.40 59.62 14.48
N TYR A 9 -81.78 60.02 13.36
CA TYR A 9 -80.51 60.74 13.36
C TYR A 9 -80.72 62.09 14.06
N ARG A 10 -80.05 62.28 15.20
CA ARG A 10 -79.74 63.61 15.73
C ARG A 10 -78.22 63.73 15.80
N TYR A 11 -77.64 64.39 14.81
CA TYR A 11 -76.29 64.93 14.88
C TYR A 11 -76.25 65.98 15.98
N CYS A 12 -75.72 65.61 17.15
CA CYS A 12 -75.17 66.57 18.10
C CYS A 12 -73.65 66.54 17.93
N PRO A 13 -72.99 67.65 17.54
CA PRO A 13 -71.54 67.69 17.57
C PRO A 13 -71.13 67.80 19.05
N ARG A 14 -70.80 66.67 19.69
CA ARG A 14 -70.07 66.71 20.95
C ARG A 14 -68.65 67.18 20.63
N ARG A 15 -68.45 68.48 20.81
CA ARG A 15 -67.16 69.16 20.85
C ARG A 15 -66.26 68.39 21.82
N PHE A 16 -65.17 67.80 21.32
CA PHE A 16 -64.13 67.22 22.16
C PHE A 16 -63.53 68.36 23.00
N GLN A 17 -63.86 68.41 24.29
CA GLN A 17 -63.11 69.17 25.27
C GLN A 17 -62.14 68.20 25.94
N SER A 18 -60.85 68.38 25.65
CA SER A 18 -59.77 67.71 26.39
C SER A 18 -59.67 68.38 27.76
N THR A 19 -60.03 67.64 28.81
CA THR A 19 -59.67 67.95 30.19
C THR A 19 -58.14 67.91 30.30
N LYS A 20 -57.55 68.91 30.96
CA LYS A 20 -56.11 69.19 30.93
C LYS A 20 -55.27 68.27 31.83
N ASP A 21 -55.90 67.33 32.53
CA ASP A 21 -55.24 66.51 33.56
C ASP A 21 -55.18 65.01 33.21
N ASP A 22 -55.68 64.61 32.04
CA ASP A 22 -55.49 63.26 31.53
C ASP A 22 -54.29 63.29 30.60
N GLY A 23 -53.20 62.61 30.97
CA GLY A 23 -52.05 62.39 30.07
C GLY A 23 -52.60 61.99 28.71
N GLY A 24 -52.43 62.88 27.72
CA GLY A 24 -53.34 62.94 26.57
C GLY A 24 -53.55 61.59 25.92
N TYR A 25 -54.74 61.35 25.37
CA TYR A 25 -55.11 60.08 24.73
C TYR A 25 -54.01 59.53 23.79
N LEU A 26 -53.27 60.42 23.13
CA LEU A 26 -52.15 60.08 22.26
C LEU A 26 -50.92 59.56 23.02
N ALA A 27 -50.60 60.11 24.20
CA ALA A 27 -49.56 59.60 25.08
C ALA A 27 -49.95 58.24 25.68
N ALA A 28 -51.21 58.09 26.13
CA ALA A 28 -51.73 56.80 26.57
C ALA A 28 -51.70 55.77 25.43
N ARG A 29 -52.06 56.19 24.20
CA ARG A 29 -52.01 55.33 23.01
C ARG A 29 -50.59 54.98 22.59
N LEU A 30 -49.62 55.90 22.72
CA LEU A 30 -48.21 55.63 22.45
C LEU A 30 -47.60 54.70 23.50
N GLN A 31 -47.98 54.86 24.77
CA GLN A 31 -47.56 53.97 25.83
C GLN A 31 -48.19 52.58 25.66
N GLU A 32 -49.48 52.51 25.31
CA GLU A 32 -50.16 51.26 24.98
C GLU A 32 -49.51 50.58 23.75
N LEU A 33 -49.18 51.34 22.70
CA LEU A 33 -48.45 50.82 21.55
C LEU A 33 -47.04 50.38 21.90
N LYS A 34 -46.38 51.03 22.87
CA LYS A 34 -45.08 50.63 23.39
C LYS A 34 -45.20 49.33 24.19
N GLU A 35 -46.13 49.24 25.13
CA GLU A 35 -46.40 48.04 25.92
C GLU A 35 -46.85 46.85 25.06
N GLN A 36 -47.58 47.11 23.95
CA GLN A 36 -47.94 46.10 22.95
C GLN A 36 -46.78 45.67 22.05
N ASN A 37 -45.76 46.52 21.86
CA ASN A 37 -44.58 46.22 21.04
C ASN A 37 -43.34 45.84 21.86
N ASP A 38 -43.35 45.99 23.17
CA ASP A 38 -42.26 45.55 24.03
C ASP A 38 -42.22 44.01 23.94
N PRO A 39 -41.14 43.43 23.39
CA PRO A 39 -41.09 42.01 23.17
C PRO A 39 -41.12 41.28 24.52
N ASN A 40 -41.99 40.29 24.64
CA ASN A 40 -42.20 39.53 25.88
C ASN A 40 -40.84 38.99 26.40
N PRO A 41 -40.41 39.33 27.62
CA PRO A 41 -39.12 38.90 28.15
C PRO A 41 -39.01 37.37 28.29
N ASP A 42 -40.15 36.68 28.39
CA ASP A 42 -40.22 35.22 28.47
C ASP A 42 -40.24 34.54 27.09
N ASP A 43 -40.25 35.30 26.00
CA ASP A 43 -40.18 34.75 24.64
C ASP A 43 -38.75 34.25 24.33
N PRO A 44 -38.57 32.95 24.02
CA PRO A 44 -37.26 32.38 23.72
C PRO A 44 -36.53 33.06 22.55
N LEU A 45 -37.26 33.73 21.66
CA LEU A 45 -36.69 34.42 20.50
C LEU A 45 -35.99 35.74 20.88
N VAL A 46 -36.39 36.39 21.97
CA VAL A 46 -35.77 37.65 22.43
C VAL A 46 -34.33 37.41 22.90
N LYS A 47 -34.05 36.23 23.46
CA LYS A 47 -32.72 35.80 23.90
C LYS A 47 -31.71 35.80 22.73
N LEU A 48 -32.17 35.48 21.53
CA LEU A 48 -31.34 35.52 20.32
C LEU A 48 -31.07 36.94 19.84
N THR A 49 -32.03 37.86 20.00
CA THR A 49 -31.90 39.26 19.54
C THR A 49 -31.01 40.11 20.42
N GLN A 50 -30.92 39.81 21.73
CA GLN A 50 -30.09 40.57 22.67
C GLN A 50 -28.59 40.22 22.57
N GLY A 51 -28.23 39.19 21.79
CA GLY A 51 -26.84 38.79 21.57
C GLY A 51 -26.10 38.38 22.83
N LYS A 52 -26.82 38.08 23.93
CA LYS A 52 -26.24 37.57 25.17
C LYS A 52 -25.74 36.16 24.89
N SER A 53 -24.44 35.95 25.01
CA SER A 53 -23.86 34.62 24.87
C SER A 53 -24.38 33.75 26.01
N LEU A 54 -24.63 32.46 25.79
CA LEU A 54 -25.00 31.53 26.87
C LEU A 54 -23.98 31.57 28.03
N VAL A 55 -22.73 31.91 27.72
CA VAL A 55 -21.65 32.10 28.69
C VAL A 55 -21.98 33.21 29.69
N ASP A 56 -22.74 34.23 29.30
CA ASP A 56 -23.04 35.39 30.13
C ASP A 56 -24.21 35.18 31.10
N GLU A 57 -25.05 34.17 30.85
CA GLU A 57 -26.22 33.86 31.69
C GLU A 57 -25.86 33.02 32.91
N ASP A 58 -24.93 32.08 32.74
CA ASP A 58 -24.51 31.19 33.81
C ASP A 58 -23.25 31.72 34.51
N ALA A 59 -23.39 32.08 35.79
CA ALA A 59 -22.27 32.57 36.61
C ALA A 59 -21.11 31.55 36.72
N GLU A 60 -21.41 30.25 36.58
CA GLU A 60 -20.38 29.20 36.52
C GLU A 60 -19.65 29.18 35.17
N LEU A 61 -20.37 29.37 34.05
CA LEU A 61 -19.76 29.44 32.72
C LEU A 61 -18.90 30.69 32.56
N GLN A 62 -19.32 31.84 33.11
CA GLN A 62 -18.48 33.05 33.14
C GLN A 62 -17.17 32.81 33.91
N LYS A 63 -17.23 32.14 35.07
CA LYS A 63 -16.03 31.79 35.85
C LYS A 63 -15.12 30.82 35.10
N ILE A 64 -15.68 29.88 34.35
CA ILE A 64 -14.91 28.96 33.51
C ILE A 64 -14.26 29.71 32.36
N TYR A 65 -15.00 30.59 31.68
CA TYR A 65 -14.52 31.40 30.57
C TYR A 65 -13.35 32.31 30.98
N GLN A 66 -13.47 33.00 32.12
CA GLN A 66 -12.37 33.82 32.67
C GLN A 66 -11.12 33.00 33.00
N LYS A 67 -11.28 31.74 33.40
CA LYS A 67 -10.18 30.82 33.71
C LYS A 67 -9.67 30.05 32.48
N LEU A 68 -10.33 30.15 31.34
CA LEU A 68 -10.03 29.35 30.17
C LEU A 68 -8.64 29.67 29.64
N ASP A 69 -8.30 30.95 29.53
CA ASP A 69 -6.98 31.38 29.06
C ASP A 69 -5.86 30.92 30.01
N GLN A 70 -6.08 30.97 31.32
CA GLN A 70 -5.14 30.47 32.33
C GLN A 70 -4.95 28.96 32.21
N LYS A 71 -6.04 28.20 32.08
CA LYS A 71 -5.99 26.75 31.90
C LYS A 71 -5.35 26.35 30.59
N ALA A 72 -5.64 27.06 29.50
CA ALA A 72 -5.02 26.82 28.20
C ALA A 72 -3.50 27.07 28.26
N PHE A 73 -3.08 28.09 29.00
CA PHE A 73 -1.66 28.33 29.29
C PHE A 73 -1.05 27.20 30.14
N GLU A 74 -1.73 26.81 31.24
CA GLU A 74 -1.29 25.70 32.09
C GLU A 74 -1.19 24.38 31.34
N GLU A 75 -2.05 24.14 30.37
CA GLU A 75 -2.06 22.93 29.55
C GLU A 75 -0.92 22.94 28.53
N ARG A 76 -0.71 24.07 27.84
CA ARG A 76 0.42 24.25 26.91
C ARG A 76 1.77 24.14 27.59
N TYR A 77 1.91 24.70 28.79
CA TYR A 77 3.18 24.73 29.54
C TYR A 77 3.17 23.84 30.79
N ARG A 78 2.39 22.76 30.75
CA ARG A 78 2.20 21.88 31.90
C ARG A 78 3.52 21.33 32.40
N ARG A 79 4.39 20.94 31.48
CA ARG A 79 5.68 20.31 31.76
C ARG A 79 6.63 21.25 32.50
N GLU A 80 6.74 22.48 32.02
CA GLU A 80 7.60 23.53 32.56
C GLU A 80 7.12 24.00 33.93
N ILE A 81 5.80 24.15 34.09
CA ILE A 81 5.19 24.52 35.37
C ILE A 81 5.44 23.42 36.42
N GLN A 82 5.36 22.14 36.04
CA GLN A 82 5.70 21.05 36.95
C GLN A 82 7.18 21.06 37.29
N TYR A 83 8.07 21.26 36.31
CA TYR A 83 9.51 21.36 36.56
C TYR A 83 9.85 22.48 37.56
N ALA A 84 9.23 23.65 37.42
CA ALA A 84 9.42 24.78 38.34
C ALA A 84 8.94 24.50 39.77
N LYS A 85 8.00 23.55 39.96
CA LYS A 85 7.51 23.13 41.28
C LYS A 85 8.42 22.11 41.95
N ILE A 86 9.35 21.48 41.23
CA ILE A 86 10.24 20.47 41.81
C ILE A 86 11.31 21.17 42.66
N PRO A 87 11.47 20.82 43.95
CA PRO A 87 12.45 21.46 44.79
C PRO A 87 13.89 21.10 44.39
N ASN A 88 14.82 22.02 44.65
CA ASN A 88 16.21 21.92 44.17
C ASN A 88 16.98 20.68 44.65
N HIS A 89 16.61 20.11 45.80
CA HIS A 89 17.28 18.94 46.40
C HIS A 89 16.97 17.59 45.72
N VAL A 90 16.00 17.53 44.81
CA VAL A 90 15.71 16.31 44.04
C VAL A 90 16.82 16.09 43.00
N ASN A 91 17.28 14.84 42.88
CA ASN A 91 18.30 14.47 41.90
C ASN A 91 17.82 14.76 40.45
N GLN A 92 18.78 14.95 39.54
CA GLN A 92 18.47 15.24 38.14
C GLN A 92 17.63 14.13 37.49
N GLN A 93 17.92 12.87 37.80
CA GLN A 93 17.21 11.72 37.25
C GLN A 93 15.72 11.69 37.64
N SER A 94 15.37 11.96 38.91
CA SER A 94 13.96 12.01 39.31
C SER A 94 13.27 13.28 38.80
N LYS A 95 14.00 14.39 38.61
CA LYS A 95 13.48 15.57 37.89
C LYS A 95 13.11 15.23 36.45
N ASP A 96 14.00 14.56 35.73
CA ASP A 96 13.78 14.18 34.33
C ASP A 96 12.67 13.13 34.19
N THR A 97 12.57 12.19 35.15
CA THR A 97 11.48 11.18 35.18
C THR A 97 10.12 11.81 35.49
N ALA A 98 10.07 12.82 36.37
CA ALA A 98 8.82 13.53 36.67
C ALA A 98 8.33 14.40 35.50
N VAL A 99 9.26 14.85 34.65
CA VAL A 99 9.02 15.71 33.49
C VAL A 99 8.82 14.91 32.19
N SER A 100 9.26 13.65 32.15
CA SER A 100 9.09 12.78 30.99
C SER A 100 7.63 12.48 30.69
N GLU A 101 7.33 12.33 29.40
CA GLU A 101 6.00 11.97 28.94
C GLU A 101 5.64 10.55 29.39
N PRO A 102 4.36 10.29 29.75
CA PRO A 102 3.92 8.94 30.05
C PRO A 102 4.06 8.06 28.81
N TRP A 103 4.47 6.81 29.00
CA TRP A 103 4.63 5.86 27.91
C TRP A 103 3.30 5.60 27.18
N THR A 104 3.21 5.94 25.90
CA THR A 104 2.02 5.78 25.05
C THR A 104 2.03 4.50 24.20
N GLY A 105 3.09 3.69 24.28
CA GLY A 105 3.28 2.48 23.48
C GLY A 105 4.32 2.62 22.37
N GLU A 106 4.63 3.85 21.96
CA GLU A 106 5.62 4.16 20.93
C GLU A 106 6.71 5.08 21.51
N GLU A 107 7.98 4.83 21.13
CA GLU A 107 9.10 5.70 21.50
C GLU A 107 9.14 6.92 20.57
N GLY A 108 9.22 8.13 21.15
CA GLY A 108 9.47 9.34 20.37
C GLY A 108 10.85 9.33 19.68
N VAL A 109 10.96 10.06 18.57
CA VAL A 109 12.21 10.14 17.76
C VAL A 109 13.41 10.61 18.58
N GLU A 110 13.19 11.52 19.52
CA GLU A 110 14.24 12.03 20.41
C GLU A 110 14.81 10.90 21.30
N PHE A 111 13.93 10.11 21.91
CA PHE A 111 14.33 8.98 22.77
C PHE A 111 15.00 7.87 21.97
N THR A 112 14.53 7.57 20.76
CA THR A 112 15.17 6.58 19.89
C THR A 112 16.55 7.03 19.44
N SER A 113 16.72 8.30 19.07
CA SER A 113 18.01 8.88 18.71
C SER A 113 19.00 8.87 19.88
N LEU A 114 18.54 9.22 21.09
CA LEU A 114 19.35 9.19 22.30
C LEU A 114 19.76 7.76 22.65
N ARG A 115 18.87 6.78 22.50
CA ARG A 115 19.18 5.35 22.66
C ARG A 115 20.21 4.89 21.63
N MET A 116 20.08 5.26 20.37
CA MET A 116 21.06 4.93 19.33
C MET A 116 22.43 5.55 19.61
N ILE A 117 22.46 6.79 20.11
CA ILE A 117 23.70 7.45 20.53
C ILE A 117 24.32 6.71 21.72
N LEU A 118 23.54 6.40 22.76
CA LEU A 118 24.00 5.66 23.93
C LEU A 118 24.47 4.23 23.59
N ASP A 119 23.79 3.55 22.65
CA ASP A 119 24.19 2.23 22.16
C ASP A 119 25.44 2.31 21.26
N SER A 120 25.62 3.42 20.53
CA SER A 120 26.81 3.66 19.70
C SER A 120 28.05 4.00 20.52
N THR A 121 27.86 4.71 21.64
CA THR A 121 28.91 4.90 22.64
C THR A 121 29.06 3.57 23.38
N GLY A 122 29.98 2.73 22.91
CA GLY A 122 30.32 1.48 23.59
C GLY A 122 30.50 1.74 25.10
N LYS A 123 30.03 0.79 25.92
CA LYS A 123 30.27 0.82 27.37
C LYS A 123 31.75 1.16 27.60
N PRO A 124 32.10 2.09 28.51
CA PRO A 124 33.49 2.43 28.73
C PRO A 124 34.26 1.14 29.03
N ASP A 125 35.24 0.82 28.16
CA ASP A 125 36.18 -0.28 28.34
C ASP A 125 36.99 -0.01 29.61
N GLY A 126 36.45 -0.45 30.74
CA GLY A 126 36.94 -0.09 32.07
C GLY A 126 35.90 -0.23 33.18
N SER A 127 34.61 -0.28 32.85
CA SER A 127 33.61 -0.82 33.77
C SER A 127 33.67 -2.35 33.70
N SER A 128 34.70 -2.93 34.30
CA SER A 128 34.59 -4.27 34.86
C SER A 128 33.42 -4.25 35.83
N SER A 129 32.26 -4.61 35.30
CA SER A 129 31.26 -5.30 36.09
C SER A 129 31.94 -6.56 36.59
N SER A 130 32.68 -6.45 37.71
CA SER A 130 32.78 -7.50 38.69
C SER A 130 31.36 -7.73 39.24
N VAL A 131 30.46 -8.20 38.38
CA VAL A 131 29.43 -9.11 38.83
C VAL A 131 30.23 -10.30 39.30
N ALA A 132 30.26 -10.45 40.62
CA ALA A 132 30.98 -11.48 41.34
C ALA A 132 31.01 -12.76 40.54
N ALA A 133 32.21 -13.15 40.13
CA ALA A 133 32.44 -14.47 39.58
C ALA A 133 31.87 -15.48 40.57
N ASN A 134 30.91 -16.28 40.13
CA ASN A 134 30.52 -17.48 40.85
C ASN A 134 31.79 -18.34 41.01
N VAL A 135 32.25 -18.40 42.25
CA VAL A 135 33.34 -19.26 42.68
C VAL A 135 32.83 -20.69 42.60
N GLY A 136 33.12 -21.37 41.49
CA GLY A 136 32.81 -22.79 41.36
C GLY A 136 32.72 -23.19 39.90
N PHE A 137 33.58 -24.13 39.50
CA PHE A 137 33.59 -24.83 38.21
C PHE A 137 34.27 -24.12 37.05
N ILE A 138 35.61 -24.19 37.04
CA ILE A 138 36.36 -24.34 35.79
C ILE A 138 36.87 -25.78 35.75
N ASN A 139 36.34 -26.56 34.81
CA ASN A 139 36.80 -27.91 34.52
C ASN A 139 38.19 -27.85 33.88
N ALA A 140 39.14 -28.54 34.51
CA ALA A 140 40.48 -28.80 34.00
C ALA A 140 40.44 -29.95 32.99
N ALA A 141 40.75 -29.67 31.72
CA ALA A 141 41.23 -30.67 30.77
C ALA A 141 41.88 -29.97 29.54
N LEU A 142 43.17 -29.65 29.64
CA LEU A 142 44.03 -29.50 28.48
C LEU A 142 45.25 -30.41 28.67
N PRO A 143 45.64 -31.23 27.66
CA PRO A 143 46.75 -32.17 27.80
C PRO A 143 48.09 -31.44 27.90
N ALA A 144 48.88 -31.79 28.91
CA ALA A 144 50.18 -31.20 29.20
C ALA A 144 51.18 -31.49 28.06
N LYS A 145 51.71 -30.44 27.43
CA LYS A 145 52.90 -30.55 26.59
C LYS A 145 54.11 -30.82 27.50
N GLU A 146 54.74 -31.98 27.33
CA GLU A 146 55.95 -32.33 28.09
C GLU A 146 57.10 -31.33 27.84
N PRO A 147 57.87 -30.97 28.89
CA PRO A 147 58.91 -29.96 28.78
C PRO A 147 60.11 -30.44 27.95
N ARG A 148 60.66 -29.49 27.19
CA ARG A 148 61.69 -29.63 26.14
C ARG A 148 63.01 -30.30 26.56
N ALA A 149 63.24 -30.53 27.85
CA ALA A 149 64.50 -30.99 28.42
C ALA A 149 64.78 -32.50 28.23
N VAL A 150 63.76 -33.34 27.98
CA VAL A 150 63.94 -34.81 27.86
C VAL A 150 64.44 -35.23 26.46
N ARG A 151 64.47 -34.32 25.47
CA ARG A 151 64.86 -34.63 24.08
C ARG A 151 66.37 -34.74 23.86
N ALA A 152 67.20 -34.22 24.76
CA ALA A 152 68.64 -34.07 24.52
C ALA A 152 69.47 -35.34 24.81
N SER A 153 69.06 -36.22 25.73
CA SER A 153 69.91 -37.32 26.20
C SER A 153 69.77 -38.65 25.44
N LYS A 154 68.84 -38.76 24.47
CA LYS A 154 68.56 -40.01 23.75
C LYS A 154 69.14 -40.08 22.34
N SER A 155 70.10 -39.20 22.02
CA SER A 155 70.41 -38.87 20.64
C SER A 155 71.48 -39.74 19.97
N PHE A 156 72.52 -40.24 20.64
CA PHE A 156 73.64 -40.84 19.88
C PHE A 156 73.37 -42.28 19.44
N ARG A 157 72.99 -43.16 20.38
CA ARG A 157 72.73 -44.58 20.10
C ARG A 157 71.57 -44.78 19.13
N ARG A 158 70.47 -44.05 19.34
CA ARG A 158 69.33 -44.09 18.41
C ARG A 158 69.67 -43.53 17.04
N LYS A 159 70.50 -42.47 16.93
CA LYS A 159 70.96 -41.98 15.61
C LYS A 159 71.83 -43.01 14.90
N LEU A 160 72.62 -43.76 15.63
CA LEU A 160 73.47 -44.82 15.08
C LEU A 160 72.63 -46.02 14.62
N GLU A 161 71.63 -46.43 15.41
CA GLU A 161 70.62 -47.42 15.01
C GLU A 161 69.84 -46.95 13.78
N ASP A 162 69.35 -45.72 13.76
CA ASP A 162 68.63 -45.13 12.61
C ASP A 162 69.51 -45.05 11.36
N ALA A 163 70.82 -44.77 11.53
CA ALA A 163 71.77 -44.74 10.43
C ALA A 163 72.06 -46.16 9.90
N GLN A 164 72.21 -47.15 10.78
CA GLN A 164 72.38 -48.55 10.39
C GLN A 164 71.13 -49.09 9.68
N ASP A 165 69.94 -48.81 10.20
CA ASP A 165 68.66 -49.19 9.59
C ASP A 165 68.47 -48.56 8.20
N ARG A 166 68.91 -47.32 8.01
CA ARG A 166 68.87 -46.64 6.68
C ARG A 166 69.83 -47.27 5.68
N VAL A 167 71.03 -47.67 6.10
CA VAL A 167 71.99 -48.36 5.22
C VAL A 167 71.45 -49.73 4.82
N LEU A 168 70.87 -50.47 5.76
CA LEU A 168 70.24 -51.76 5.49
C LEU A 168 69.04 -51.63 4.54
N LYS A 169 68.20 -50.60 4.71
CA LYS A 169 67.12 -50.30 3.76
C LYS A 169 67.65 -49.98 2.36
N PHE A 170 68.63 -49.07 2.24
CA PHE A 170 69.19 -48.70 0.94
C PHE A 170 69.80 -49.90 0.20
N GLN A 171 70.51 -50.78 0.91
CA GLN A 171 71.08 -51.99 0.31
C GLN A 171 70.00 -53.01 -0.12
N ARG A 172 68.85 -53.00 0.54
CA ARG A 172 67.68 -53.83 0.19
C ARG A 172 66.95 -53.26 -1.03
N ASP A 173 66.82 -51.94 -1.09
CA ASP A 173 66.16 -51.21 -2.19
C ASP A 173 67.01 -51.23 -3.47
N GLN A 174 68.35 -51.26 -3.37
CA GLN A 174 69.25 -51.34 -4.53
C GLN A 174 69.11 -52.64 -5.34
N LYS A 175 68.50 -53.69 -4.77
CA LYS A 175 68.29 -54.99 -5.43
C LYS A 175 66.95 -55.08 -6.17
N GLN A 176 66.08 -54.07 -6.05
CA GLN A 176 64.81 -54.02 -6.78
C GLN A 176 64.97 -53.14 -8.02
N GLU A 177 64.72 -53.69 -9.20
CA GLU A 177 64.49 -52.90 -10.42
C GLU A 177 63.10 -52.24 -10.27
N ILE A 178 63.06 -50.90 -10.31
CA ILE A 178 61.85 -50.10 -10.05
C ILE A 178 61.24 -49.67 -11.39
N ASP A 179 59.92 -49.80 -11.54
CA ASP A 179 59.13 -49.42 -12.72
C ASP A 179 59.27 -47.92 -13.07
N GLU A 180 59.25 -47.60 -14.37
CA GLU A 180 59.52 -46.25 -14.90
C GLU A 180 58.51 -45.18 -14.44
N THR A 181 57.27 -45.57 -14.13
CA THR A 181 56.21 -44.68 -13.62
C THR A 181 56.53 -44.19 -12.21
N GLU A 182 56.96 -45.09 -11.33
CA GLU A 182 57.37 -44.75 -9.96
C GLU A 182 58.62 -43.86 -9.96
N GLN A 183 59.54 -44.06 -10.92
CA GLN A 183 60.70 -43.18 -11.09
C GLN A 183 60.30 -41.75 -11.48
N SER A 184 59.25 -41.58 -12.29
CA SER A 184 58.76 -40.26 -12.69
C SER A 184 58.13 -39.51 -11.52
N GLU A 185 57.35 -40.21 -10.68
CA GLU A 185 56.77 -39.67 -9.45
C GLU A 185 57.86 -39.39 -8.41
N PHE A 186 58.88 -40.24 -8.31
CA PHE A 186 60.03 -39.97 -7.45
C PHE A 186 60.81 -38.74 -7.92
N ARG A 187 60.95 -38.55 -9.23
CA ARG A 187 61.67 -37.41 -9.82
C ARG A 187 60.93 -36.10 -9.60
N THR A 188 59.59 -36.09 -9.66
CA THR A 188 58.78 -34.91 -9.31
C THR A 188 58.89 -34.59 -7.82
N LEU A 189 58.79 -35.59 -6.94
CA LEU A 189 58.94 -35.43 -5.49
C LEU A 189 60.35 -34.95 -5.09
N TYR A 190 61.40 -35.42 -5.78
CA TYR A 190 62.77 -34.95 -5.56
C TYR A 190 62.99 -33.53 -6.09
N ALA A 191 62.41 -33.17 -7.23
CA ALA A 191 62.44 -31.80 -7.73
C ALA A 191 61.80 -30.81 -6.74
N GLU A 192 60.68 -31.19 -6.11
CA GLU A 192 60.03 -30.39 -5.06
C GLU A 192 60.89 -30.23 -3.80
N LYS A 193 61.68 -31.25 -3.43
CA LYS A 193 62.57 -31.17 -2.26
C LYS A 193 63.79 -30.29 -2.48
N PHE A 194 64.35 -30.25 -3.69
CA PHE A 194 65.57 -29.50 -3.99
C PHE A 194 65.37 -28.05 -4.46
N THR A 195 64.13 -27.59 -4.65
CA THR A 195 63.87 -26.15 -4.80
C THR A 195 64.04 -25.42 -3.46
N PRO A 196 64.76 -24.27 -3.42
CA PRO A 196 65.08 -23.58 -2.19
C PRO A 196 63.80 -23.19 -1.43
N ILE A 197 63.83 -23.39 -0.11
CA ILE A 197 62.72 -23.15 0.83
C ILE A 197 62.43 -21.64 0.84
N GLY A 198 61.48 -21.19 -0.01
CA GLY A 198 61.11 -19.78 -0.15
C GLY A 198 60.66 -19.34 -1.54
N SER A 199 60.84 -20.15 -2.60
CA SER A 199 60.33 -19.80 -3.93
C SER A 199 58.79 -19.79 -3.94
N PHE A 200 58.19 -18.72 -4.45
CA PHE A 200 56.72 -18.58 -4.57
C PHE A 200 56.09 -19.73 -5.37
N GLU A 201 56.82 -20.29 -6.32
CA GLU A 201 56.37 -21.45 -7.12
C GLU A 201 56.23 -22.71 -6.26
N LYS A 202 57.12 -22.91 -5.28
CA LYS A 202 57.03 -24.03 -4.33
C LYS A 202 55.84 -23.88 -3.39
N LEU A 203 55.58 -22.65 -2.92
CA LEU A 203 54.42 -22.38 -2.07
C LEU A 203 53.11 -22.54 -2.84
N ARG A 204 53.08 -22.18 -4.13
CA ARG A 204 51.94 -22.42 -5.02
C ARG A 204 51.71 -23.92 -5.23
N SER A 205 52.74 -24.66 -5.66
CA SER A 205 52.65 -26.11 -5.86
C SER A 205 52.23 -26.86 -4.58
N LEU A 206 52.76 -26.49 -3.41
CA LEU A 206 52.37 -27.09 -2.13
C LEU A 206 50.96 -26.68 -1.69
N ALA A 207 50.55 -25.44 -2.00
CA ALA A 207 49.17 -25.02 -1.78
C ALA A 207 48.22 -25.80 -2.68
N ASP A 208 48.55 -25.97 -3.97
CA ASP A 208 47.76 -26.70 -4.95
C ASP A 208 47.60 -28.18 -4.55
N GLN A 209 48.70 -28.83 -4.13
CA GLN A 209 48.64 -30.20 -3.59
C GLN A 209 47.74 -30.31 -2.36
N ARG A 210 47.81 -29.35 -1.42
CA ARG A 210 46.95 -29.33 -0.23
C ARG A 210 45.49 -29.03 -0.55
N ILE A 211 45.24 -28.19 -1.56
CA ILE A 211 43.89 -27.91 -2.06
C ILE A 211 43.34 -29.19 -2.67
N GLU A 212 44.11 -29.91 -3.49
CA GLU A 212 43.70 -31.16 -4.12
C GLU A 212 43.49 -32.30 -3.11
N GLU A 213 44.36 -32.41 -2.12
CA GLU A 213 44.18 -33.33 -1.00
C GLU A 213 42.90 -33.00 -0.20
N SER A 214 42.63 -31.72 0.07
CA SER A 214 41.38 -31.29 0.72
C SER A 214 40.15 -31.51 -0.14
N MET A 215 40.24 -31.35 -1.46
CA MET A 215 39.16 -31.67 -2.40
C MET A 215 38.85 -33.17 -2.39
N LYS A 216 39.87 -34.03 -2.40
CA LYS A 216 39.72 -35.49 -2.30
C LYS A 216 39.11 -35.92 -0.96
N GLN A 217 39.41 -35.20 0.11
CA GLN A 217 38.87 -35.42 1.46
C GLN A 217 37.46 -34.83 1.64
N GLY A 218 36.88 -34.17 0.62
CA GLY A 218 35.56 -33.53 0.73
C GLY A 218 35.55 -32.29 1.64
N GLY A 219 36.70 -31.68 1.92
CA GLY A 219 36.80 -30.49 2.79
C GLY A 219 36.11 -29.24 2.24
N PHE A 220 35.74 -29.26 0.95
CA PHE A 220 34.96 -28.23 0.28
C PHE A 220 33.47 -28.62 0.11
N ASP A 221 33.06 -29.81 0.55
CA ASP A 221 31.65 -30.24 0.52
C ASP A 221 30.92 -29.68 1.75
N GLY A 222 30.61 -28.38 1.72
CA GLY A 222 29.95 -27.69 2.84
C GLY A 222 30.29 -26.20 2.98
N LEU A 223 30.46 -25.48 1.85
CA LEU A 223 30.83 -24.06 1.85
C LEU A 223 29.75 -23.11 2.42
N GLU A 224 28.64 -23.65 2.89
CA GLU A 224 27.54 -22.85 3.44
C GLU A 224 27.87 -22.18 4.80
N HIS A 225 28.82 -22.74 5.55
CA HIS A 225 29.19 -22.27 6.91
C HIS A 225 30.47 -21.42 6.94
N ILE A 226 31.15 -21.24 5.80
CA ILE A 226 32.39 -20.46 5.71
C ILE A 226 32.05 -18.98 5.44
N LYS A 227 32.79 -18.06 6.08
CA LYS A 227 32.66 -16.62 5.85
C LYS A 227 33.11 -16.28 4.42
N GLY A 228 32.39 -15.38 3.75
CA GLY A 228 32.75 -14.92 2.40
C GLY A 228 31.79 -15.32 1.28
N LYS A 229 30.56 -15.76 1.61
CA LYS A 229 29.48 -15.78 0.60
C LYS A 229 29.48 -14.42 -0.10
N PRO A 230 29.43 -14.36 -1.45
CA PRO A 230 29.14 -13.09 -2.11
C PRO A 230 27.84 -12.63 -1.48
N SER A 231 27.89 -11.51 -0.77
CA SER A 231 26.66 -10.93 -0.26
C SER A 231 25.76 -10.78 -1.46
N SER A 232 24.50 -11.23 -1.36
CA SER A 232 23.48 -10.97 -2.36
C SER A 232 23.09 -9.49 -2.33
N PHE A 233 24.07 -8.60 -2.26
CA PHE A 233 23.86 -7.23 -2.70
C PHE A 233 23.56 -7.37 -4.18
N VAL A 234 22.27 -7.32 -4.49
CA VAL A 234 21.77 -6.91 -5.80
C VAL A 234 22.71 -5.80 -6.25
N GLN A 235 23.36 -5.96 -7.41
CA GLN A 235 24.13 -4.88 -8.01
C GLN A 235 23.22 -3.67 -8.02
N LEU A 236 23.46 -2.76 -7.08
CA LEU A 236 22.70 -1.52 -7.03
C LEU A 236 23.01 -0.84 -8.35
N ASN A 237 21.97 -0.44 -9.08
CA ASN A 237 22.17 0.47 -10.19
C ASN A 237 23.02 1.63 -9.64
N GLN A 238 24.20 1.89 -10.21
CA GLN A 238 25.13 2.91 -9.70
C GLN A 238 24.49 4.31 -9.61
N HIS A 239 23.38 4.50 -10.32
CA HIS A 239 22.60 5.73 -10.39
C HIS A 239 21.44 5.81 -9.39
N ILE A 240 21.20 4.78 -8.57
CA ILE A 240 20.17 4.81 -7.53
C ILE A 240 20.88 4.82 -6.17
N ASP A 241 20.52 5.78 -5.33
CA ASP A 241 21.10 5.89 -4.00
C ASP A 241 20.72 4.68 -3.12
N ARG A 242 21.65 4.27 -2.24
CA ARG A 242 21.45 3.12 -1.35
C ARG A 242 20.21 3.29 -0.47
N THR A 243 19.95 4.53 -0.05
CA THR A 243 18.78 4.94 0.76
C THR A 243 17.49 4.79 -0.04
N GLU A 244 17.42 5.33 -1.25
CA GLU A 244 16.26 5.22 -2.15
C GLU A 244 15.94 3.76 -2.47
N HIS A 245 16.96 2.96 -2.77
CA HIS A 245 16.79 1.54 -3.03
C HIS A 245 16.24 0.80 -1.79
N HIS A 246 16.74 1.10 -0.59
CA HIS A 246 16.24 0.49 0.63
C HIS A 246 14.80 0.91 0.94
N LEU A 247 14.48 2.19 0.74
CA LEU A 247 13.13 2.72 0.91
C LEU A 247 12.16 2.06 -0.07
N ASN A 248 12.52 1.97 -1.35
CA ASN A 248 11.71 1.28 -2.35
C ASN A 248 11.48 -0.19 -1.99
N ASN A 249 12.49 -0.88 -1.47
CA ASN A 249 12.33 -2.25 -0.98
C ASN A 249 11.43 -2.35 0.25
N MET A 250 11.47 -1.37 1.17
CA MET A 250 10.53 -1.30 2.28
C MET A 250 9.10 -1.11 1.79
N LEU A 251 8.86 -0.18 0.85
CA LEU A 251 7.54 0.04 0.25
C LEU A 251 6.99 -1.22 -0.42
N VAL A 252 7.83 -1.91 -1.21
CA VAL A 252 7.46 -3.17 -1.88
C VAL A 252 7.15 -4.25 -0.85
N ARG A 253 7.96 -4.39 0.21
CA ARG A 253 7.72 -5.36 1.30
C ARG A 253 6.43 -5.09 2.06
N GLN A 254 6.08 -3.82 2.24
CA GLN A 254 4.84 -3.40 2.89
C GLN A 254 3.63 -3.42 1.93
N ASN A 255 3.85 -3.75 0.65
CA ASN A 255 2.84 -3.73 -0.40
C ASN A 255 2.14 -2.36 -0.54
N ILE A 256 2.90 -1.28 -0.29
CA ILE A 256 2.42 0.10 -0.38
C ILE A 256 2.77 0.63 -1.77
N ALA A 257 1.74 0.96 -2.54
CA ALA A 257 1.90 1.65 -3.82
C ALA A 257 1.91 3.17 -3.60
N PRO A 258 2.75 3.93 -4.32
CA PRO A 258 2.62 5.37 -4.38
C PRO A 258 1.19 5.80 -4.76
N PRO A 259 0.68 6.92 -4.22
CA PRO A 259 -0.71 7.36 -4.45
C PRO A 259 -1.10 7.51 -5.94
N TRP A 260 -0.15 7.92 -6.78
CA TRP A 260 -0.41 8.05 -8.22
C TRP A 260 -0.55 6.70 -8.93
N ILE A 261 0.04 5.61 -8.41
CA ILE A 261 -0.09 4.25 -8.97
C ILE A 261 -1.49 3.70 -8.67
N GLU A 262 -2.00 3.92 -7.46
CA GLU A 262 -3.37 3.54 -7.09
C GLU A 262 -4.39 4.27 -7.98
N SER A 263 -4.21 5.58 -8.15
CA SER A 263 -5.06 6.37 -9.05
C SER A 263 -4.86 6.01 -10.51
N GLN A 264 -3.67 5.58 -10.94
CA GLN A 264 -3.41 5.05 -12.28
C GLN A 264 -4.28 3.82 -12.57
N GLY A 265 -4.32 2.87 -11.63
CA GLY A 265 -5.14 1.65 -11.74
C GLY A 265 -6.61 1.99 -11.89
N ARG A 266 -7.12 2.89 -11.04
CA ARG A 266 -8.50 3.38 -11.10
C ARG A 266 -8.82 4.07 -12.43
N VAL A 267 -8.02 5.04 -12.85
CA VAL A 267 -8.24 5.79 -14.10
C VAL A 267 -8.21 4.87 -15.31
N ASN A 268 -7.27 3.91 -15.37
CA ASN A 268 -7.23 2.93 -16.45
C ASN A 268 -8.45 2.02 -16.45
N GLY A 269 -8.91 1.59 -15.26
CA GLY A 269 -10.14 0.82 -15.08
C GLY A 269 -11.36 1.58 -15.60
N ASP A 270 -11.52 2.83 -15.17
CA ASP A 270 -12.65 3.69 -15.57
C ASP A 270 -12.68 3.94 -17.09
N ILE A 271 -11.51 4.19 -17.70
CA ILE A 271 -11.39 4.36 -19.15
C ILE A 271 -11.72 3.07 -19.90
N SER A 272 -11.21 1.93 -19.40
CA SER A 272 -11.45 0.63 -20.03
C SER A 272 -12.92 0.22 -19.93
N ALA A 273 -13.53 0.47 -18.77
CA ALA A 273 -14.95 0.24 -18.55
C ALA A 273 -15.80 1.11 -19.49
N PHE A 274 -15.50 2.41 -19.58
CA PHE A 274 -16.16 3.32 -20.51
C PHE A 274 -16.05 2.87 -21.96
N ARG A 275 -14.87 2.41 -22.41
CA ARG A 275 -14.69 1.91 -23.78
C ARG A 275 -15.47 0.63 -24.06
N ARG A 276 -15.52 -0.29 -23.10
CA ARG A 276 -16.35 -1.51 -23.22
C ARG A 276 -17.84 -1.16 -23.27
N GLU A 277 -18.26 -0.21 -22.45
CA GLU A 277 -19.64 0.29 -22.43
C GLU A 277 -20.00 0.99 -23.75
N ALA A 278 -19.11 1.83 -24.29
CA ALA A 278 -19.29 2.46 -25.59
C ALA A 278 -19.41 1.44 -26.72
N ALA A 279 -18.57 0.41 -26.73
CA ALA A 279 -18.64 -0.69 -27.68
C ALA A 279 -19.97 -1.46 -27.56
N SER A 280 -20.34 -1.89 -26.34
CA SER A 280 -21.57 -2.66 -26.12
C SER A 280 -22.83 -1.86 -26.43
N MET A 281 -22.86 -0.55 -26.16
CA MET A 281 -23.97 0.32 -26.56
C MET A 281 -24.16 0.32 -28.08
N PHE A 282 -23.07 0.41 -28.85
CA PHE A 282 -23.17 0.39 -30.30
C PHE A 282 -23.52 -1.01 -30.84
N GLU A 283 -22.93 -2.06 -30.27
CA GLU A 283 -23.26 -3.45 -30.61
C GLU A 283 -24.75 -3.73 -30.39
N ASN A 284 -25.31 -3.32 -29.24
CA ASN A 284 -26.74 -3.49 -28.95
C ASN A 284 -27.63 -2.75 -29.94
N GLU A 285 -27.24 -1.54 -30.36
CA GLU A 285 -27.97 -0.77 -31.37
C GLU A 285 -27.91 -1.44 -32.76
N LEU A 286 -26.75 -1.98 -33.13
CA LEU A 286 -26.61 -2.79 -34.34
C LEU A 286 -27.47 -4.05 -34.28
N LEU A 287 -27.43 -4.80 -33.18
CA LEU A 287 -28.22 -6.01 -33.01
C LEU A 287 -29.72 -5.71 -33.03
N ALA A 288 -30.16 -4.67 -32.31
CA ALA A 288 -31.54 -4.23 -32.33
C ALA A 288 -31.99 -3.84 -33.74
N TYR A 289 -31.11 -3.22 -34.53
CA TYR A 289 -31.39 -2.93 -35.93
C TYR A 289 -31.49 -4.20 -36.77
N LEU A 290 -30.52 -5.10 -36.67
CA LEU A 290 -30.50 -6.36 -37.42
C LEU A 290 -31.72 -7.24 -37.10
N ASP A 291 -32.16 -7.26 -35.85
CA ASP A 291 -33.38 -7.95 -35.42
C ASP A 291 -34.64 -7.32 -36.00
N LYS A 292 -34.78 -5.99 -35.91
CA LYS A 292 -35.91 -5.26 -36.51
C LYS A 292 -36.01 -5.49 -38.01
N THR A 293 -34.88 -5.64 -38.68
CA THR A 293 -34.83 -5.90 -40.13
C THR A 293 -35.03 -7.37 -40.52
N GLY A 294 -35.06 -8.28 -39.53
CA GLY A 294 -35.27 -9.71 -39.72
C GLY A 294 -34.07 -10.46 -40.34
N ILE A 295 -32.87 -9.89 -40.27
CA ILE A 295 -31.65 -10.48 -40.85
C ILE A 295 -31.14 -11.63 -39.97
N LEU A 296 -31.25 -11.50 -38.65
CA LEU A 296 -30.81 -12.49 -37.66
C LEU A 296 -31.91 -13.52 -37.34
N ARG A 297 -32.31 -14.35 -38.31
CA ARG A 297 -33.26 -15.45 -38.06
C ARG A 297 -32.59 -16.60 -37.29
N HIS A 298 -33.39 -17.43 -36.61
CA HIS A 298 -32.92 -18.52 -35.74
C HIS A 298 -32.05 -19.59 -36.43
N ASN A 299 -31.96 -19.61 -37.75
CA ASN A 299 -31.13 -20.53 -38.54
C ASN A 299 -30.22 -19.81 -39.56
N ALA A 300 -30.05 -18.49 -39.44
CA ALA A 300 -29.22 -17.74 -40.36
C ALA A 300 -27.74 -18.07 -40.13
N THR A 301 -26.98 -18.22 -41.21
CA THR A 301 -25.51 -18.21 -41.18
C THR A 301 -24.98 -16.81 -41.45
N TRP A 302 -23.73 -16.54 -41.09
CA TRP A 302 -23.06 -15.27 -41.41
C TRP A 302 -23.13 -14.94 -42.91
N GLU A 303 -22.96 -15.93 -43.79
CA GLU A 303 -23.02 -15.76 -45.24
C GLU A 303 -24.42 -15.31 -45.72
N SER A 304 -25.47 -15.88 -45.13
CA SER A 304 -26.85 -15.45 -45.39
C SER A 304 -27.07 -14.02 -44.93
N ALA A 305 -26.61 -13.65 -43.72
CA ALA A 305 -26.72 -12.29 -43.22
C ALA A 305 -25.93 -11.29 -44.10
N LYS A 306 -24.72 -11.66 -44.50
CA LYS A 306 -23.86 -10.85 -45.36
C LYS A 306 -24.48 -10.60 -46.73
N SER A 307 -25.05 -11.63 -47.35
CA SER A 307 -25.74 -11.48 -48.64
C SER A 307 -26.97 -10.57 -48.54
N GLU A 308 -27.78 -10.70 -47.48
CA GLU A 308 -28.91 -9.79 -47.24
C GLU A 308 -28.43 -8.35 -47.01
N ILE A 309 -27.38 -8.13 -46.23
CA ILE A 309 -26.80 -6.80 -45.98
C ILE A 309 -26.30 -6.19 -47.29
N THR A 310 -25.57 -6.97 -48.08
CA THR A 310 -25.04 -6.55 -49.39
C THR A 310 -26.18 -6.15 -50.33
N SER A 311 -27.30 -6.88 -50.32
CA SER A 311 -28.46 -6.56 -51.15
C SER A 311 -29.16 -5.25 -50.76
N ARG A 312 -29.15 -4.89 -49.46
CA ARG A 312 -29.87 -3.72 -48.94
C ARG A 312 -29.01 -2.45 -48.89
N PHE A 313 -27.72 -2.59 -48.62
CA PHE A 313 -26.79 -1.49 -48.33
C PHE A 313 -25.56 -1.47 -49.23
N GLY A 314 -25.43 -2.38 -50.20
CA GLY A 314 -24.25 -2.48 -51.06
C GLY A 314 -23.06 -3.13 -50.36
N SER A 315 -22.64 -2.62 -49.20
CA SER A 315 -21.51 -3.13 -48.44
C SER A 315 -21.79 -3.18 -46.94
N THR A 316 -21.12 -4.09 -46.22
CA THR A 316 -21.18 -4.16 -44.74
C THR A 316 -20.64 -2.88 -44.09
N GLY A 317 -19.61 -2.27 -44.70
CA GLY A 317 -19.03 -1.02 -44.22
C GLY A 317 -19.98 0.18 -44.35
N GLU A 318 -20.78 0.24 -45.41
CA GLU A 318 -21.76 1.31 -45.63
C GLU A 318 -22.89 1.25 -44.59
N LEU A 319 -23.37 0.05 -44.27
CA LEU A 319 -24.31 -0.16 -43.17
C LEU A 319 -23.73 0.35 -41.84
N LEU A 320 -22.50 -0.07 -41.51
CA LEU A 320 -21.83 0.32 -40.27
C LEU A 320 -21.68 1.83 -40.18
N GLN A 321 -21.20 2.50 -41.24
CA GLN A 321 -21.01 3.94 -41.26
C GLN A 321 -22.35 4.70 -41.13
N ALA A 322 -23.37 4.27 -41.86
CA ALA A 322 -24.70 4.88 -41.79
C ALA A 322 -25.28 4.77 -40.38
N ARG A 323 -25.21 3.58 -39.76
CA ARG A 323 -25.73 3.36 -38.40
C ARG A 323 -24.92 4.09 -37.34
N PHE A 324 -23.59 4.11 -37.50
CA PHE A 324 -22.70 4.84 -36.62
C PHE A 324 -23.01 6.33 -36.61
N SER A 325 -23.31 6.95 -37.76
CA SER A 325 -23.64 8.38 -37.81
C SER A 325 -24.91 8.75 -37.01
N LEU A 326 -25.94 7.90 -37.06
CA LEU A 326 -27.18 8.07 -36.31
C LEU A 326 -26.95 7.88 -34.81
N TRP A 327 -26.27 6.79 -34.45
CA TRP A 327 -25.93 6.47 -33.06
C TRP A 327 -25.07 7.56 -32.42
N LYS A 328 -24.04 8.03 -33.14
CA LYS A 328 -23.14 9.10 -32.69
C LYS A 328 -23.90 10.37 -32.33
N THR A 329 -24.92 10.72 -33.12
CA THR A 329 -25.75 11.89 -32.85
C THR A 329 -26.60 11.70 -31.59
N SER A 330 -27.19 10.52 -31.41
CA SER A 330 -27.99 10.16 -30.24
C SER A 330 -27.17 10.17 -28.94
N GLN A 331 -25.96 9.60 -28.97
CA GLN A 331 -25.12 9.38 -27.78
C GLN A 331 -24.16 10.53 -27.48
N ARG A 332 -24.17 11.61 -28.26
CA ARG A 332 -23.21 12.72 -28.12
C ARG A 332 -23.22 13.33 -26.71
N SER A 333 -24.40 13.63 -26.17
CA SER A 333 -24.56 14.24 -24.85
C SER A 333 -24.05 13.32 -23.73
N TYR A 334 -24.32 12.02 -23.84
CA TYR A 334 -23.81 11.01 -22.92
C TYR A 334 -22.28 11.01 -22.90
N PHE A 335 -21.65 10.90 -24.08
CA PHE A 335 -20.18 10.88 -24.21
C PHE A 335 -19.54 12.16 -23.67
N GLU A 336 -20.08 13.33 -24.01
CA GLU A 336 -19.55 14.61 -23.52
C GLU A 336 -19.58 14.70 -21.98
N SER A 337 -20.69 14.30 -21.36
CA SER A 337 -20.83 14.29 -19.89
C SER A 337 -19.91 13.27 -19.21
N ARG A 338 -19.83 12.06 -19.76
CA ARG A 338 -19.01 10.97 -19.22
C ARG A 338 -17.53 11.27 -19.34
N ILE A 339 -17.09 11.78 -20.50
CA ILE A 339 -15.71 12.18 -20.74
C ILE A 339 -15.30 13.36 -19.87
N LYS A 340 -16.18 14.33 -19.61
CA LYS A 340 -15.91 15.40 -18.65
C LYS A 340 -15.59 14.85 -17.25
N THR A 341 -16.33 13.83 -16.83
CA THR A 341 -16.11 13.13 -15.56
C THR A 341 -14.77 12.39 -15.56
N LEU A 342 -14.46 11.61 -16.61
CA LEU A 342 -13.18 10.91 -16.75
C LEU A 342 -11.99 11.88 -16.79
N ASN A 343 -12.12 12.99 -17.51
CA ASN A 343 -11.08 14.01 -17.61
C ASN A 343 -10.82 14.71 -16.26
N SER A 344 -11.83 14.84 -15.39
CA SER A 344 -11.62 15.33 -14.02
C SER A 344 -10.78 14.36 -13.17
N GLY A 345 -11.01 13.05 -13.32
CA GLY A 345 -10.20 12.01 -12.70
C GLY A 345 -8.76 11.99 -13.25
N LEU A 346 -8.62 12.09 -14.57
CA LEU A 346 -7.32 12.21 -15.24
C LEU A 346 -6.54 13.44 -14.81
N ARG A 347 -7.20 14.59 -14.61
CA ARG A 347 -6.55 15.81 -14.09
C ARG A 347 -5.97 15.55 -12.71
N THR A 348 -6.74 14.92 -11.83
CA THR A 348 -6.29 14.60 -10.46
C THR A 348 -5.09 13.65 -10.48
N TYR A 349 -5.14 12.61 -11.32
CA TYR A 349 -4.02 11.70 -11.55
C TYR A 349 -2.77 12.44 -12.07
N ASN A 350 -2.93 13.27 -13.10
CA ASN A 350 -1.80 13.99 -13.72
C ASN A 350 -1.12 14.97 -12.75
N LEU A 351 -1.85 15.54 -11.79
CA LEU A 351 -1.27 16.39 -10.76
C LEU A 351 -0.38 15.61 -9.78
N GLN A 352 -0.66 14.32 -9.57
CA GLN A 352 0.10 13.45 -8.67
C GLN A 352 1.22 12.69 -9.39
N ALA A 353 1.05 12.44 -10.69
CA ALA A 353 1.91 11.58 -11.48
C ALA A 353 3.16 12.32 -12.01
N PRO A 354 4.32 11.63 -12.08
CA PRO A 354 5.51 12.17 -12.74
C PRO A 354 5.26 12.41 -14.24
N LEU A 355 5.98 13.36 -14.82
CA LEU A 355 5.77 13.83 -16.21
C LEU A 355 5.75 12.70 -17.25
N SER A 356 6.54 11.65 -17.07
CA SER A 356 6.61 10.50 -17.98
C SER A 356 5.35 9.64 -17.99
N THR A 357 4.56 9.64 -16.91
CA THR A 357 3.37 8.78 -16.77
C THR A 357 2.06 9.56 -16.88
N GLN A 358 2.12 10.88 -17.06
CA GLN A 358 0.95 11.72 -17.29
C GLN A 358 0.21 11.31 -18.58
N LYS A 359 -1.12 11.41 -18.53
CA LYS A 359 -2.02 11.00 -19.62
C LYS A 359 -2.67 12.21 -20.28
N LEU A 360 -2.88 12.13 -21.59
CA LEU A 360 -3.64 13.14 -22.32
C LEU A 360 -5.14 13.03 -22.02
N TYR A 361 -5.83 14.18 -22.07
CA TYR A 361 -7.29 14.21 -21.93
C TYR A 361 -7.97 13.48 -23.09
N LEU A 362 -9.10 12.87 -22.77
CA LEU A 362 -9.96 12.19 -23.73
C LEU A 362 -10.80 13.22 -24.50
N LEU A 363 -11.00 12.94 -25.79
CA LEU A 363 -11.83 13.74 -26.67
C LEU A 363 -13.01 12.89 -27.16
N PRO A 364 -14.25 13.42 -27.14
CA PRO A 364 -15.43 12.67 -27.57
C PRO A 364 -15.28 12.06 -28.96
N GLU A 365 -14.83 12.85 -29.94
CA GLU A 365 -14.67 12.38 -31.33
C GLU A 365 -13.70 11.19 -31.43
N LYS A 366 -12.58 11.23 -30.71
CA LYS A 366 -11.59 10.14 -30.73
C LYS A 366 -12.11 8.87 -30.06
N GLU A 367 -12.94 9.00 -29.03
CA GLU A 367 -13.54 7.82 -28.37
C GLU A 367 -14.68 7.24 -29.23
N PHE A 368 -15.41 8.06 -29.98
CA PHE A 368 -16.34 7.59 -31.00
C PHE A 368 -15.60 6.82 -32.11
N ASP A 369 -14.52 7.36 -32.65
CA ASP A 369 -13.73 6.68 -33.69
C ASP A 369 -13.12 5.38 -33.16
N ARG A 370 -12.69 5.35 -31.89
CA ARG A 370 -12.24 4.12 -31.22
C ARG A 370 -13.34 3.09 -31.09
N ALA A 371 -14.54 3.51 -30.69
CA ALA A 371 -15.69 2.62 -30.64
C ALA A 371 -15.92 2.02 -32.02
N TYR A 372 -16.03 2.84 -33.07
CA TYR A 372 -16.20 2.42 -34.47
C TYR A 372 -15.16 1.39 -34.92
N ASN A 373 -13.88 1.66 -34.67
CA ASN A 373 -12.79 0.78 -35.09
C ASN A 373 -12.71 -0.53 -34.28
N SER A 374 -13.34 -0.60 -33.11
CA SER A 374 -13.33 -1.80 -32.27
C SER A 374 -14.36 -2.85 -32.67
N ILE A 375 -15.36 -2.48 -33.49
CA ILE A 375 -16.45 -3.38 -33.85
C ILE A 375 -16.06 -4.28 -35.01
N ASP A 376 -16.24 -5.57 -34.79
CA ASP A 376 -16.20 -6.58 -35.83
C ASP A 376 -17.61 -7.17 -36.01
N LEU A 377 -18.25 -6.80 -37.13
CA LEU A 377 -19.62 -7.22 -37.44
C LEU A 377 -19.72 -8.75 -37.62
N GLU A 378 -18.70 -9.38 -38.19
CA GLU A 378 -18.70 -10.82 -38.44
C GLU A 378 -18.74 -11.57 -37.12
N LYS A 379 -17.81 -11.23 -36.23
CA LYS A 379 -17.72 -11.82 -34.91
C LYS A 379 -19.02 -11.60 -34.12
N LEU A 380 -19.54 -10.37 -34.11
CA LEU A 380 -20.77 -10.03 -33.39
C LEU A 380 -21.98 -10.87 -33.84
N VAL A 381 -22.15 -11.04 -35.15
CA VAL A 381 -23.26 -11.83 -35.70
C VAL A 381 -23.09 -13.32 -35.36
N ILE A 382 -21.87 -13.85 -35.45
CA ILE A 382 -21.60 -15.26 -35.09
C ILE A 382 -21.89 -15.51 -33.62
N GLU A 383 -21.38 -14.65 -32.72
CA GLU A 383 -21.59 -14.79 -31.27
C GLU A 383 -23.08 -14.74 -30.91
N THR A 384 -23.83 -13.78 -31.46
CA THR A 384 -25.27 -13.68 -31.19
C THR A 384 -26.09 -14.85 -31.73
N LEU A 385 -25.74 -15.39 -32.89
CA LEU A 385 -26.38 -16.60 -33.42
C LEU A 385 -26.09 -17.81 -32.53
N GLN A 386 -24.85 -17.97 -32.06
CA GLN A 386 -24.48 -19.04 -31.13
C GLN A 386 -25.22 -18.91 -29.80
N GLU A 387 -25.35 -17.70 -29.25
CA GLU A 387 -26.13 -17.44 -28.03
C GLU A 387 -27.60 -17.80 -28.20
N ARG A 388 -28.21 -17.46 -29.34
CA ARG A 388 -29.60 -17.86 -29.65
C ARG A 388 -29.75 -19.37 -29.77
N MET A 389 -28.79 -20.07 -30.38
CA MET A 389 -28.81 -21.53 -30.45
C MET A 389 -28.73 -22.18 -29.07
N LYS A 390 -27.93 -21.62 -28.15
CA LYS A 390 -27.88 -22.07 -26.76
C LYS A 390 -29.21 -21.82 -26.04
N GLN A 391 -29.75 -20.61 -26.15
CA GLN A 391 -31.04 -20.27 -25.52
C GLN A 391 -32.19 -21.14 -26.02
N THR A 392 -32.24 -21.47 -27.33
CA THR A 392 -33.26 -22.38 -27.84
C THR A 392 -33.05 -23.81 -27.33
N ALA A 393 -31.81 -24.29 -27.24
CA ALA A 393 -31.50 -25.59 -26.65
C ALA A 393 -31.91 -25.67 -25.17
N ASP A 394 -31.57 -24.66 -24.37
CA ASP A 394 -31.92 -24.59 -22.95
C ASP A 394 -33.45 -24.53 -22.77
N SER A 395 -34.15 -23.72 -23.58
CA SER A 395 -35.61 -23.65 -23.53
C SER A 395 -36.30 -24.97 -23.92
N ASN A 396 -35.70 -25.75 -24.81
CA ASN A 396 -36.19 -27.07 -25.19
C ASN A 396 -35.90 -28.11 -24.11
N ALA A 397 -34.76 -28.02 -23.43
CA ALA A 397 -34.43 -28.87 -22.28
C ALA A 397 -35.44 -28.65 -21.13
N ASP A 398 -35.69 -27.39 -20.75
CA ASP A 398 -36.67 -27.03 -19.71
C ASP A 398 -38.10 -27.50 -20.04
N ARG A 399 -38.50 -27.41 -21.32
CA ARG A 399 -39.82 -27.91 -21.76
C ARG A 399 -39.94 -29.43 -21.64
N SER A 400 -38.87 -30.17 -21.95
CA SER A 400 -38.87 -31.62 -21.81
C SER A 400 -38.92 -32.07 -20.35
N ASP A 401 -38.17 -31.42 -19.46
CA ASP A 401 -38.15 -31.78 -18.03
C ASP A 401 -39.44 -31.34 -17.30
N GLY A 402 -40.01 -30.19 -17.68
CA GLY A 402 -41.31 -29.70 -17.18
C GLY A 402 -42.51 -30.58 -17.57
N GLY A 403 -42.49 -31.15 -18.79
CA GLY A 403 -43.55 -32.05 -19.28
C GLY A 403 -43.59 -33.39 -18.53
N PHE A 404 -42.43 -33.98 -18.24
CA PHE A 404 -42.35 -35.22 -17.46
C PHE A 404 -42.63 -35.00 -15.96
N SER A 405 -42.32 -33.83 -15.42
CA SER A 405 -42.61 -33.42 -14.04
C SER A 405 -44.10 -33.26 -13.75
N LEU A 406 -44.86 -32.60 -14.64
CA LEU A 406 -46.31 -32.44 -14.50
C LEU A 406 -47.05 -33.77 -14.67
N PHE A 407 -46.60 -34.63 -15.60
CA PHE A 407 -47.15 -35.97 -15.79
C PHE A 407 -46.87 -36.90 -14.59
N ARG A 408 -45.70 -36.79 -13.94
CA ARG A 408 -45.40 -37.51 -12.67
C ARG A 408 -46.20 -37.01 -11.48
N LYS A 409 -46.57 -35.72 -11.44
CA LYS A 409 -47.39 -35.15 -10.36
C LYS A 409 -48.87 -35.51 -10.50
N SER A 410 -49.41 -35.62 -11.72
CA SER A 410 -50.79 -36.07 -11.92
C SER A 410 -50.98 -37.57 -11.66
N LEU A 411 -49.96 -38.40 -11.95
CA LEU A 411 -49.96 -39.85 -11.65
C LEU A 411 -49.80 -40.20 -10.16
N LYS A 412 -49.53 -39.23 -9.28
CA LYS A 412 -49.49 -39.44 -7.82
C LYS A 412 -50.83 -39.15 -7.13
N PHE A 413 -51.84 -38.67 -7.87
CA PHE A 413 -53.17 -38.32 -7.35
C PHE A 413 -54.29 -39.23 -7.87
N TRP A 414 -53.96 -40.38 -8.47
CA TRP A 414 -54.91 -41.41 -8.90
C TRP A 414 -54.60 -42.75 -8.27
#